data_AF-A0A7C6U1I8-F1
#
_entry.id   AF-A0A7C6U1I8-F1
#
_cell.length_a   1.000
_cell.length_b   1.000
_cell.length_c   1.000
_cell.angle_alpha   90.00
_cell.angle_beta   90.00
_cell.angle_gamma   90.00
#
_symmetry.space_group_name_H-M   'P 1'
#
loop_
_entity.id
_entity.type
_entity.pdbx_description
1 polymer ?
#
loop_
_entity_poly.entity_id
_entity_poly.type
_entity_poly.pdbx_seq_one_letter_code
_entity_poly.pdbx_strand_id
1 'polypeptide(L)'
;GTAGITGKGSIESVLINAQGTVIEQSPGKVELAKDITAEIAGKEVRAEEEVKPEPEPEKPEPDLPPVSLKLDSTGSLTLLAGEKGVRTITSVSPGDANIKVSSSKTGVATASLSGNQITITGKGTGTATITVTASKSNYKKKSVSFKVSVVGVKSVGKHENYPLLGSTEIRIFLGGTSSPASYKVSLYGQTLEFEKGYFYLAVPSNSDIAQKSTSEIKGAVVISK
;
A
#
# COMPACT_ATOMS: atom_id res chain seq x y z
N GLY A 1 5.67 36.79 -47.66
CA GLY A 1 5.11 38.09 -48.09
C GLY A 1 3.71 38.19 -47.53
N THR A 2 3.31 39.35 -47.04
CA THR A 2 1.96 39.60 -46.56
C THR A 2 0.99 39.53 -47.74
N ALA A 3 -0.10 38.76 -47.60
CA ALA A 3 -1.15 38.70 -48.60
C ALA A 3 -2.19 39.78 -48.27
N GLY A 4 -2.53 40.63 -49.24
CA GLY A 4 -3.62 41.61 -49.14
C GLY A 4 -4.76 41.24 -50.08
N ILE A 5 -6.00 41.27 -49.59
CA ILE A 5 -7.20 40.96 -50.37
C ILE A 5 -8.00 42.26 -50.49
N THR A 6 -8.15 42.79 -51.71
CA THR A 6 -8.92 44.02 -52.00
C THR A 6 -9.98 43.75 -53.06
N GLY A 7 -11.18 44.33 -52.92
CA GLY A 7 -12.32 44.09 -53.84
C GLY A 7 -13.64 44.62 -53.28
N LYS A 8 -14.73 44.62 -54.07
CA LYS A 8 -16.08 45.06 -53.63
C LYS A 8 -17.03 43.90 -53.22
N GLY A 9 -16.56 42.66 -53.19
CA GLY A 9 -17.34 41.49 -52.76
C GLY A 9 -17.36 41.32 -51.23
N SER A 10 -18.26 40.51 -50.70
CA SER A 10 -18.34 40.16 -49.26
C SER A 10 -17.54 38.90 -48.95
N ILE A 11 -16.83 38.87 -47.81
CA ILE A 11 -16.11 37.69 -47.31
C ILE A 11 -16.99 36.98 -46.28
N GLU A 12 -17.37 35.73 -46.53
CA GLU A 12 -18.19 34.96 -45.61
C GLU A 12 -17.40 34.50 -44.38
N SER A 13 -16.23 33.89 -44.58
CA SER A 13 -15.35 33.44 -43.50
C SER A 13 -13.87 33.52 -43.89
N VAL A 14 -12.99 33.76 -42.93
CA VAL A 14 -11.54 33.72 -43.11
C VAL A 14 -10.83 32.96 -41.99
N LEU A 15 -9.81 32.20 -42.36
CA LEU A 15 -8.84 31.58 -41.45
C LEU A 15 -7.49 32.29 -41.60
N ILE A 16 -6.97 32.82 -40.50
CA ILE A 16 -5.71 33.59 -40.48
C ILE A 16 -4.67 32.84 -39.65
N ASN A 17 -3.67 32.32 -40.35
CA ASN A 17 -2.58 31.53 -39.75
C ASN A 17 -1.22 32.24 -39.83
N ALA A 18 -1.19 33.48 -40.33
CA ALA A 18 0.03 34.25 -40.53
C ALA A 18 -0.03 35.58 -39.79
N GLN A 19 1.06 35.88 -39.06
CA GLN A 19 1.22 37.08 -38.26
C GLN A 19 1.17 38.36 -39.11
N GLY A 20 0.42 39.36 -38.65
CA GLY A 20 0.34 40.67 -39.31
C GLY A 20 -0.42 40.64 -40.65
N THR A 21 -1.32 39.68 -40.83
CA THR A 21 -2.22 39.66 -41.98
C THR A 21 -3.17 40.85 -41.90
N VAL A 22 -3.34 41.58 -43.01
CA VAL A 22 -4.25 42.74 -43.10
C VAL A 22 -5.38 42.43 -44.08
N ILE A 23 -6.61 42.60 -43.62
CA ILE A 23 -7.83 42.45 -44.41
C ILE A 23 -8.60 43.77 -44.29
N GLU A 24 -8.76 44.50 -45.40
CA GLU A 24 -9.44 45.80 -45.38
C GLU A 24 -10.97 45.68 -45.19
N GLN A 25 -11.54 44.52 -45.56
CA GLN A 25 -12.96 44.24 -45.43
C GLN A 25 -13.28 43.55 -44.10
N SER A 26 -14.55 43.61 -43.66
CA SER A 26 -15.04 42.92 -42.46
C SER A 26 -15.70 41.58 -42.85
N PRO A 27 -15.07 40.42 -42.56
CA PRO A 27 -15.65 39.10 -42.83
C PRO A 27 -16.80 38.77 -41.87
N GLY A 28 -17.71 37.89 -42.30
CA GLY A 28 -18.80 37.39 -41.44
C GLY A 28 -18.29 36.52 -40.27
N LYS A 29 -17.21 35.77 -40.47
CA LYS A 29 -16.54 34.97 -39.43
C LYS A 29 -15.03 35.04 -39.58
N VAL A 30 -14.31 35.17 -38.48
CA VAL A 30 -12.85 35.16 -38.43
C VAL A 30 -12.38 34.07 -37.48
N GLU A 31 -11.50 33.19 -37.95
CA GLU A 31 -10.77 32.24 -37.13
C GLU A 31 -9.28 32.60 -37.18
N LEU A 32 -8.66 32.82 -36.01
CA LEU A 32 -7.23 33.07 -35.90
C LEU A 32 -6.55 31.84 -35.28
N ALA A 33 -5.40 31.45 -35.83
CA ALA A 33 -4.54 30.50 -35.14
C ALA A 33 -4.05 31.10 -33.81
N LYS A 34 -3.72 30.21 -32.87
CA LYS A 34 -3.26 30.59 -31.53
C LYS A 34 -2.05 31.52 -31.62
N ASP A 35 -2.05 32.57 -30.78
CA ASP A 35 -1.00 33.57 -30.69
C ASP A 35 -0.76 34.42 -31.95
N ILE A 36 -1.70 34.41 -32.92
CA ILE A 36 -1.66 35.29 -34.09
C ILE A 36 -2.41 36.60 -33.82
N THR A 37 -1.83 37.71 -34.28
CA THR A 37 -2.53 38.98 -34.49
C THR A 37 -2.70 39.30 -35.97
N ALA A 38 -3.87 39.85 -36.30
CA ALA A 38 -4.24 40.27 -37.64
C ALA A 38 -5.02 41.59 -37.59
N GLU A 39 -4.93 42.40 -38.64
CA GLU A 39 -5.74 43.61 -38.78
C GLU A 39 -6.91 43.35 -39.72
N ILE A 40 -8.13 43.56 -39.25
CA ILE A 40 -9.36 43.29 -40.00
C ILE A 40 -10.24 44.53 -39.96
N ALA A 41 -10.58 45.06 -41.13
CA ALA A 41 -11.31 46.31 -41.30
C ALA A 41 -10.75 47.48 -40.47
N GLY A 42 -9.42 47.59 -40.40
CA GLY A 42 -8.72 48.64 -39.65
C GLY A 42 -8.63 48.41 -38.14
N LYS A 43 -8.94 47.20 -37.63
CA LYS A 43 -8.85 46.84 -36.22
C LYS A 43 -7.93 45.64 -36.00
N GLU A 44 -7.02 45.74 -35.04
CA GLU A 44 -6.19 44.61 -34.62
C GLU A 44 -7.04 43.62 -33.80
N VAL A 45 -7.01 42.36 -34.22
CA VAL A 45 -7.70 41.22 -33.58
C VAL A 45 -6.65 40.19 -33.19
N ARG A 46 -6.72 39.72 -31.94
CA ARG A 46 -5.87 38.65 -31.41
C ARG A 46 -6.74 37.44 -31.08
N ALA A 47 -6.23 36.23 -31.28
CA ALA A 47 -6.89 35.02 -30.80
C ALA A 47 -7.12 35.14 -29.27
N GLU A 48 -8.37 35.21 -28.84
CA GLU A 48 -8.75 35.20 -27.42
C GLU A 48 -8.41 33.82 -26.82
N GLU A 49 -7.65 33.80 -25.72
CA GLU A 49 -7.49 32.57 -24.93
C GLU A 49 -8.84 32.17 -24.35
N GLU A 50 -9.30 30.95 -24.65
CA GLU A 50 -10.46 30.37 -23.97
C GLU A 50 -10.17 30.26 -22.46
N VAL A 51 -10.75 31.16 -21.67
CA VAL A 51 -10.69 31.11 -20.21
C VAL A 51 -11.53 29.92 -19.74
N LYS A 52 -10.85 28.88 -19.24
CA LYS A 52 -11.52 27.72 -18.63
C LYS A 52 -12.31 28.19 -17.39
N PRO A 53 -13.61 27.85 -17.25
CA PRO A 53 -14.41 28.30 -16.12
C PRO A 53 -13.81 27.79 -14.80
N GLU A 54 -13.71 28.70 -13.82
CA GLU A 54 -13.25 28.42 -12.47
C GLU A 54 -14.18 27.39 -11.79
N PRO A 55 -13.65 26.35 -11.11
CA PRO A 55 -14.50 25.36 -10.46
C PRO A 55 -15.38 26.00 -9.39
N GLU A 56 -16.66 25.65 -9.41
CA GLU A 56 -17.68 26.14 -8.49
C GLU A 56 -17.28 25.88 -7.02
N PRO A 57 -17.49 26.82 -6.08
CA PRO A 57 -17.04 26.68 -4.70
C PRO A 57 -17.65 25.44 -4.02
N GLU A 58 -16.81 24.54 -3.53
CA GLU A 58 -17.24 23.35 -2.78
C GLU A 58 -18.09 23.77 -1.58
N LYS A 59 -19.32 23.26 -1.51
CA LYS A 59 -20.22 23.46 -0.36
C LYS A 59 -19.52 22.96 0.91
N PRO A 60 -19.47 23.74 2.01
CA PRO A 60 -18.80 23.31 3.24
C PRO A 60 -19.42 22.00 3.74
N GLU A 61 -18.58 20.98 3.93
CA GLU A 61 -19.02 19.70 4.49
C GLU A 61 -19.66 19.94 5.87
N PRO A 62 -20.77 19.23 6.22
CA PRO A 62 -21.35 19.33 7.55
C PRO A 62 -20.31 19.00 8.62
N ASP A 63 -20.13 19.87 9.61
CA ASP A 63 -19.19 19.64 10.70
C ASP A 63 -19.76 18.60 11.70
N LEU A 64 -19.59 17.32 11.36
CA LEU A 64 -20.06 16.21 12.19
C LEU A 64 -19.15 16.01 13.43
N PRO A 65 -19.70 15.70 14.62
CA PRO A 65 -18.90 15.35 15.79
C PRO A 65 -18.07 14.08 15.57
N PRO A 66 -16.86 13.95 16.18
CA PRO A 66 -16.01 12.78 15.97
C PRO A 66 -16.38 11.60 16.89
N VAL A 67 -16.20 10.37 16.38
CA VAL A 67 -16.14 9.16 17.23
C VAL A 67 -14.80 9.10 17.94
N SER A 68 -14.82 8.73 19.22
CA SER A 68 -13.63 8.39 20.00
C SER A 68 -13.44 6.87 20.06
N LEU A 69 -12.20 6.41 19.88
CA LEU A 69 -11.83 4.99 19.96
C LEU A 69 -10.43 4.89 20.58
N LYS A 70 -10.30 4.10 21.65
CA LYS A 70 -9.02 3.81 22.31
C LYS A 70 -8.85 2.31 22.51
N LEU A 71 -7.63 1.84 22.27
CA LEU A 71 -7.18 0.49 22.60
C LEU A 71 -6.25 0.54 23.81
N ASP A 72 -6.05 -0.61 24.44
CA ASP A 72 -5.04 -0.86 25.47
C ASP A 72 -3.62 -0.58 24.96
N SER A 73 -3.34 -0.96 23.71
CA SER A 73 -2.07 -0.67 23.05
C SER A 73 -2.23 -0.61 21.53
N THR A 74 -1.53 0.35 20.91
CA THR A 74 -1.36 0.44 19.45
C THR A 74 0.05 0.08 19.00
N GLY A 75 0.89 -0.37 19.94
CA GLY A 75 2.23 -0.86 19.65
C GLY A 75 2.21 -2.13 18.80
N SER A 76 3.29 -2.36 18.07
CA SER A 76 3.45 -3.54 17.24
C SER A 76 3.33 -4.81 18.09
N LEU A 77 2.57 -5.78 17.59
CA LEU A 77 2.43 -7.10 18.18
C LEU A 77 3.29 -8.10 17.41
N THR A 78 4.07 -8.90 18.12
CA THR A 78 4.82 -10.02 17.54
C THR A 78 4.22 -11.33 18.03
N LEU A 79 3.96 -12.26 17.11
CA LEU A 79 3.44 -13.60 17.36
C LEU A 79 4.31 -14.62 16.65
N LEU A 80 4.41 -15.84 17.16
CA LEU A 80 4.85 -16.97 16.34
C LEU A 80 3.69 -17.45 15.44
N ALA A 81 4.01 -18.10 14.33
CA ALA A 81 3.00 -18.72 13.47
C ALA A 81 2.19 -19.75 14.26
N GLY A 82 0.86 -19.65 14.21
CA GLY A 82 -0.07 -20.45 15.00
C GLY A 82 -0.47 -19.82 16.34
N GLU A 83 0.26 -18.82 16.84
CA GLU A 83 -0.08 -18.16 18.11
C GLU A 83 -1.22 -17.15 17.98
N LYS A 84 -1.78 -16.83 19.15
CA LYS A 84 -2.79 -15.79 19.31
C LYS A 84 -2.28 -14.67 20.20
N GLY A 85 -2.68 -13.46 19.87
CA GLY A 85 -2.52 -12.29 20.73
C GLY A 85 -3.84 -11.58 20.94
N VAL A 86 -3.87 -10.69 21.92
CA VAL A 86 -5.07 -9.95 22.30
C VAL A 86 -4.79 -8.45 22.30
N ARG A 87 -5.81 -7.69 21.91
CA ARG A 87 -5.96 -6.26 22.16
C ARG A 87 -7.35 -6.00 22.73
N THR A 88 -7.48 -4.96 23.53
CA THR A 88 -8.73 -4.63 24.20
C THR A 88 -9.13 -3.20 23.88
N ILE A 89 -10.39 -3.00 23.50
CA ILE A 89 -10.97 -1.66 23.36
C ILE A 89 -11.25 -1.13 24.76
N THR A 90 -10.54 -0.07 25.14
CA THR A 90 -10.63 0.54 26.48
C THR A 90 -11.68 1.65 26.55
N SER A 91 -11.97 2.29 25.42
CA SER A 91 -13.00 3.32 25.34
C SER A 91 -13.52 3.47 23.92
N VAL A 92 -14.84 3.61 23.80
CA VAL A 92 -15.52 4.06 22.59
C VAL A 92 -16.58 5.09 22.98
N SER A 93 -16.68 6.18 22.23
CA SER A 93 -17.75 7.16 22.39
C SER A 93 -18.19 7.71 21.03
N PRO A 94 -19.49 7.74 20.71
CA PRO A 94 -20.60 7.26 21.54
C PRO A 94 -20.57 5.73 21.77
N GLY A 95 -21.14 5.25 22.89
CA GLY A 95 -21.04 3.85 23.32
C GLY A 95 -21.74 2.83 22.41
N ASP A 96 -22.67 3.30 21.58
CA ASP A 96 -23.42 2.55 20.56
C ASP A 96 -22.78 2.62 19.16
N ALA A 97 -21.54 3.10 19.03
CA ALA A 97 -20.82 3.08 17.77
C ALA A 97 -20.56 1.63 17.31
N ASN A 98 -20.75 1.37 16.02
CA ASN A 98 -20.43 0.09 15.40
C ASN A 98 -18.92 -0.07 15.24
N ILE A 99 -18.38 -1.19 15.72
CA ILE A 99 -16.96 -1.53 15.62
C ILE A 99 -16.75 -2.61 14.56
N LYS A 100 -15.81 -2.36 13.65
CA LYS A 100 -15.32 -3.34 12.68
C LYS A 100 -13.81 -3.51 12.83
N VAL A 101 -13.35 -4.76 12.73
CA VAL A 101 -11.92 -5.10 12.70
C VAL A 101 -11.59 -5.73 11.37
N SER A 102 -10.45 -5.36 10.79
CA SER A 102 -9.97 -5.88 9.52
C SER A 102 -8.46 -6.12 9.55
N SER A 103 -7.99 -7.01 8.67
CA SER A 103 -6.57 -7.27 8.45
C SER A 103 -6.21 -6.95 7.01
N SER A 104 -5.07 -6.29 6.79
CA SER A 104 -4.55 -6.04 5.44
C SER A 104 -4.05 -7.31 4.75
N LYS A 105 -3.73 -8.38 5.50
CA LYS A 105 -3.23 -9.66 4.97
C LYS A 105 -3.73 -10.83 5.81
N THR A 106 -4.90 -11.35 5.47
CA THR A 106 -5.55 -12.47 6.21
C THR A 106 -4.78 -13.79 6.14
N GLY A 107 -3.94 -14.00 5.13
CA GLY A 107 -3.02 -15.14 5.07
C GLY A 107 -1.86 -15.06 6.07
N VAL A 108 -1.53 -13.86 6.57
CA VAL A 108 -0.50 -13.63 7.59
C VAL A 108 -1.13 -13.58 8.97
N ALA A 109 -2.12 -12.72 9.17
CA ALA A 109 -2.83 -12.61 10.45
C ALA A 109 -4.32 -12.31 10.24
N THR A 110 -5.17 -12.92 11.05
CA THR A 110 -6.60 -12.62 11.12
C THR A 110 -6.95 -11.99 12.46
N ALA A 111 -8.00 -11.20 12.50
CA ALA A 111 -8.51 -10.61 13.74
C ALA A 111 -10.03 -10.78 13.82
N SER A 112 -10.52 -11.07 15.02
CA SER A 112 -11.95 -11.19 15.35
C SER A 112 -12.27 -10.39 16.60
N LEU A 113 -13.44 -9.77 16.64
CA LEU A 113 -13.93 -9.00 17.78
C LEU A 113 -15.01 -9.80 18.51
N SER A 114 -14.90 -9.90 19.84
CA SER A 114 -15.94 -10.42 20.72
C SER A 114 -16.06 -9.51 21.94
N GLY A 115 -17.21 -8.86 22.12
CA GLY A 115 -17.36 -7.78 23.09
C GLY A 115 -16.37 -6.64 22.79
N ASN A 116 -15.50 -6.32 23.76
CA ASN A 116 -14.42 -5.35 23.60
C ASN A 116 -13.05 -6.00 23.30
N GLN A 117 -12.98 -7.34 23.19
CA GLN A 117 -11.73 -8.07 23.01
C GLN A 117 -11.50 -8.40 21.54
N ILE A 118 -10.35 -7.98 21.03
CA ILE A 118 -9.87 -8.30 19.68
C ILE A 118 -8.88 -9.46 19.82
N THR A 119 -9.24 -10.61 19.27
CA THR A 119 -8.34 -11.77 19.19
C THR A 119 -7.65 -11.77 17.83
N ILE A 120 -6.33 -11.74 17.84
CA ILE A 120 -5.48 -11.77 16.65
C ILE A 120 -4.87 -13.17 16.56
N THR A 121 -4.97 -13.83 15.41
CA THR A 121 -4.34 -15.15 15.15
C THR A 121 -3.29 -15.01 14.06
N GLY A 122 -2.05 -15.38 14.36
CA GLY A 122 -0.98 -15.48 13.38
C GLY A 122 -1.11 -16.76 12.57
N LYS A 123 -1.33 -16.67 11.26
CA LYS A 123 -1.51 -17.83 10.37
C LYS A 123 -0.25 -18.16 9.58
N GLY A 124 0.38 -17.14 9.02
CA GLY A 124 1.50 -17.29 8.10
C GLY A 124 2.58 -16.28 8.39
N THR A 125 3.82 -16.64 8.08
CA THR A 125 4.98 -15.79 8.32
C THR A 125 4.91 -14.49 7.51
N GLY A 126 5.14 -13.35 8.17
CA GLY A 126 5.14 -12.04 7.51
C GLY A 126 4.65 -10.91 8.42
N THR A 127 4.21 -9.81 7.81
CA THR A 127 3.65 -8.65 8.53
C THR A 127 2.31 -8.24 7.94
N ALA A 128 1.34 -8.01 8.82
CA ALA A 128 0.00 -7.50 8.52
C ALA A 128 -0.28 -6.24 9.35
N THR A 129 -1.23 -5.43 8.91
CA THR A 129 -1.77 -4.31 9.68
C THR A 129 -3.20 -4.64 10.05
N ILE A 130 -3.51 -4.58 11.36
CA ILE A 130 -4.87 -4.69 11.86
C ILE A 130 -5.43 -3.28 12.01
N THR A 131 -6.64 -3.06 11.47
CA THR A 131 -7.36 -1.79 11.54
C THR A 131 -8.68 -2.02 12.26
N VAL A 132 -8.89 -1.25 13.33
CA VAL A 132 -10.13 -1.18 14.09
C VAL A 132 -10.81 0.13 13.74
N THR A 133 -12.04 0.06 13.25
CA THR A 133 -12.83 1.23 12.85
C THR A 133 -14.08 1.31 13.69
N ALA A 134 -14.31 2.47 14.30
CA ALA A 134 -15.54 2.83 14.97
C ALA A 134 -16.34 3.80 14.09
N SER A 135 -17.63 3.52 13.92
CA SER A 135 -18.51 4.30 13.06
C SER A 135 -19.91 4.45 13.64
N LYS A 136 -20.50 5.63 13.44
CA LYS A 136 -21.88 5.93 13.83
C LYS A 136 -22.48 6.92 12.83
N SER A 137 -23.77 6.79 12.52
CA SER A 137 -24.47 7.74 11.65
C SER A 137 -24.41 9.15 12.24
N ASN A 138 -24.18 10.16 11.41
CA ASN A 138 -24.01 11.57 11.81
C ASN A 138 -22.76 11.83 12.68
N TYR A 139 -21.76 10.94 12.65
CA TYR A 139 -20.46 11.17 13.27
C TYR A 139 -19.33 10.93 12.26
N LYS A 140 -18.19 11.62 12.45
CA LYS A 140 -16.96 11.32 11.73
C LYS A 140 -16.37 10.01 12.26
N LYS A 141 -16.11 9.05 11.36
CA LYS A 141 -15.54 7.74 11.71
C LYS A 141 -14.13 7.89 12.28
N LYS A 142 -13.73 6.96 13.15
CA LYS A 142 -12.36 6.88 13.67
C LYS A 142 -11.78 5.50 13.41
N SER A 143 -10.53 5.46 12.98
CA SER A 143 -9.76 4.23 12.83
C SER A 143 -8.49 4.28 13.67
N VAL A 144 -8.13 3.13 14.24
CA VAL A 144 -6.88 2.88 14.93
C VAL A 144 -6.25 1.65 14.30
N SER A 145 -4.97 1.73 13.96
CA SER A 145 -4.24 0.63 13.33
C SER A 145 -2.98 0.28 14.10
N PHE A 146 -2.61 -0.99 14.07
CA PHE A 146 -1.35 -1.48 14.63
C PHE A 146 -0.77 -2.59 13.74
N LYS A 147 0.57 -2.71 13.75
CA LYS A 147 1.28 -3.75 13.00
C LYS A 147 1.31 -5.06 13.78
N VAL A 148 1.15 -6.16 13.06
CA VAL A 148 1.31 -7.53 13.55
C VAL A 148 2.39 -8.21 12.73
N SER A 149 3.45 -8.64 13.41
CA SER A 149 4.54 -9.42 12.82
C SER A 149 4.41 -10.87 13.27
N VAL A 150 4.23 -11.78 12.31
CA VAL A 150 4.11 -13.21 12.56
C VAL A 150 5.42 -13.88 12.15
N VAL A 151 6.16 -14.35 13.14
CA VAL A 151 7.46 -14.99 12.96
C VAL A 151 7.28 -16.48 12.74
N GLY A 152 7.99 -17.02 11.76
CA GLY A 152 7.95 -18.45 11.47
C GLY A 152 8.98 -18.82 10.42
N VAL A 153 9.01 -20.10 10.05
CA VAL A 153 9.89 -20.60 8.99
C VAL A 153 9.45 -20.07 7.63
N LYS A 154 10.25 -19.19 7.05
CA LYS A 154 10.08 -18.68 5.69
C LYS A 154 10.46 -19.74 4.66
N SER A 155 11.65 -20.31 4.80
CA SER A 155 12.18 -21.33 3.89
C SER A 155 13.17 -22.26 4.58
N VAL A 156 13.32 -23.45 4.00
CA VAL A 156 14.30 -24.47 4.38
C VAL A 156 15.21 -24.71 3.17
N GLY A 157 16.52 -24.62 3.37
CA GLY A 157 17.53 -25.01 2.38
C GLY A 157 18.26 -26.27 2.82
N LYS A 158 18.69 -27.09 1.86
CA LYS A 158 19.56 -28.26 2.09
C LYS A 158 20.76 -28.13 1.17
N HIS A 159 21.97 -28.29 1.71
CA HIS A 159 23.22 -28.27 0.96
C HIS A 159 23.95 -29.57 1.23
N GLU A 160 24.00 -30.44 0.22
CA GLU A 160 24.71 -31.71 0.30
C GLU A 160 26.21 -31.52 0.17
N ASN A 161 26.97 -32.42 0.79
CA ASN A 161 28.43 -32.40 0.88
C ASN A 161 28.98 -31.08 1.44
N TYR A 162 28.27 -30.51 2.42
CA TYR A 162 28.64 -29.28 3.09
C TYR A 162 28.32 -29.36 4.60
N PRO A 163 29.21 -28.91 5.50
CA PRO A 163 30.52 -28.29 5.22
C PRO A 163 31.60 -29.29 4.79
N LEU A 164 31.36 -30.59 4.96
CA LEU A 164 32.28 -31.67 4.60
C LEU A 164 31.63 -32.65 3.63
N LEU A 165 32.44 -33.38 2.86
CA LEU A 165 31.96 -34.49 2.04
C LEU A 165 31.23 -35.52 2.92
N GLY A 166 30.04 -35.95 2.52
CA GLY A 166 29.20 -36.86 3.31
C GLY A 166 28.38 -36.21 4.42
N SER A 167 28.34 -34.87 4.50
CA SER A 167 27.41 -34.13 5.37
C SER A 167 26.38 -33.34 4.58
N THR A 168 25.23 -33.08 5.18
CA THR A 168 24.18 -32.20 4.64
C THR A 168 23.92 -31.08 5.64
N GLU A 169 24.09 -29.84 5.20
CA GLU A 169 23.72 -28.66 5.98
C GLU A 169 22.26 -28.29 5.70
N ILE A 170 21.47 -28.22 6.77
CA ILE A 170 20.10 -27.75 6.76
C ILE A 170 20.09 -26.30 7.21
N ARG A 171 19.55 -25.41 6.38
CA ARG A 171 19.40 -23.97 6.68
C ARG A 171 17.94 -23.61 6.88
N ILE A 172 17.62 -22.94 7.97
CA ILE A 172 16.28 -22.45 8.32
C ILE A 172 16.30 -20.93 8.29
N PHE A 173 15.49 -20.35 7.40
CA PHE A 173 15.31 -18.91 7.30
C PHE A 173 14.03 -18.52 8.02
N LEU A 174 14.14 -17.64 9.01
CA LEU A 174 12.96 -17.05 9.64
C LEU A 174 12.47 -15.85 8.83
N GLY A 175 11.15 -15.67 8.78
CA GLY A 175 10.51 -14.48 8.23
C GLY A 175 9.66 -13.77 9.28
N GLY A 176 9.07 -12.63 8.90
CA GLY A 176 8.23 -11.83 9.82
C GLY A 176 9.01 -11.12 10.92
N THR A 177 10.34 -11.18 10.89
CA THR A 177 11.24 -10.48 11.81
C THR A 177 12.42 -9.88 11.04
N SER A 178 12.88 -8.71 11.46
CA SER A 178 14.14 -8.09 11.03
C SER A 178 15.33 -8.50 11.89
N SER A 179 15.08 -9.21 12.99
CA SER A 179 16.09 -9.60 13.98
C SER A 179 16.00 -11.11 14.26
N PRO A 180 16.24 -11.97 13.25
CA PRO A 180 16.13 -13.42 13.41
C PRO A 180 17.06 -13.98 14.49
N ALA A 181 18.24 -13.38 14.71
CA ALA A 181 19.19 -13.75 15.75
C ALA A 181 18.65 -13.65 17.19
N SER A 182 17.55 -12.92 17.41
CA SER A 182 16.91 -12.80 18.73
C SER A 182 16.05 -14.02 19.12
N TYR A 183 15.95 -15.01 18.24
CA TYR A 183 15.18 -16.24 18.47
C TYR A 183 16.11 -17.42 18.70
N LYS A 184 15.62 -18.38 19.48
CA LYS A 184 16.19 -19.73 19.55
C LYS A 184 15.40 -20.62 18.60
N VAL A 185 16.12 -21.42 17.82
CA VAL A 185 15.52 -22.34 16.85
C VAL A 185 16.08 -23.73 17.12
N SER A 186 15.21 -24.72 17.18
CA SER A 186 15.60 -26.12 17.27
C SER A 186 14.90 -26.97 16.21
N LEU A 187 15.55 -28.07 15.83
CA LEU A 187 15.06 -29.06 14.88
C LEU A 187 15.25 -30.44 15.48
N TYR A 188 14.17 -31.19 15.67
CA TYR A 188 14.19 -32.51 16.32
C TYR A 188 14.94 -32.49 17.68
N GLY A 189 14.74 -31.43 18.47
CA GLY A 189 15.37 -31.26 19.79
C GLY A 189 16.81 -30.71 19.77
N GLN A 190 17.44 -30.60 18.59
CA GLN A 190 18.78 -30.00 18.46
C GLN A 190 18.68 -28.50 18.25
N THR A 191 19.33 -27.70 19.09
CA THR A 191 19.44 -26.25 18.90
C THR A 191 20.31 -25.95 17.69
N LEU A 192 19.84 -25.06 16.82
CA LEU A 192 20.57 -24.63 15.63
C LEU A 192 21.46 -23.42 15.94
N GLU A 193 22.58 -23.33 15.24
CA GLU A 193 23.45 -22.17 15.27
C GLU A 193 22.94 -21.09 14.31
N PHE A 194 23.13 -19.81 14.65
CA PHE A 194 22.75 -18.70 13.78
C PHE A 194 23.97 -18.05 13.15
N GLU A 195 24.03 -18.04 11.83
CA GLU A 195 25.09 -17.38 11.08
C GLU A 195 24.55 -16.86 9.74
N LYS A 196 25.07 -15.72 9.26
CA LYS A 196 24.79 -15.18 7.92
C LYS A 196 23.28 -15.07 7.58
N GLY A 197 22.44 -14.82 8.58
CA GLY A 197 21.01 -14.58 8.40
C GLY A 197 20.13 -15.83 8.42
N TYR A 198 20.67 -17.01 8.71
CA TYR A 198 19.91 -18.26 8.85
C TYR A 198 20.37 -19.07 10.06
N PHE A 199 19.49 -19.95 10.51
CA PHE A 199 19.81 -20.98 11.48
C PHE A 199 20.28 -22.23 10.74
N TYR A 200 21.28 -22.95 11.23
CA TYR A 200 21.76 -24.14 10.55
C TYR A 200 22.16 -25.28 11.49
N LEU A 201 22.16 -26.47 10.90
CA LEU A 201 22.67 -27.71 11.49
C LEU A 201 23.27 -28.55 10.36
N ALA A 202 24.51 -29.01 10.55
CA ALA A 202 25.13 -30.00 9.67
C ALA A 202 24.96 -31.40 10.26
N VAL A 203 24.46 -32.33 9.46
CA VAL A 203 24.26 -33.74 9.85
C VAL A 203 24.90 -34.67 8.83
N PRO A 204 25.24 -35.92 9.19
CA PRO A 204 25.65 -36.92 8.20
C PRO A 204 24.59 -37.09 7.11
N SER A 205 24.99 -37.19 5.85
CA SER A 205 24.04 -37.29 4.72
C SER A 205 23.17 -38.54 4.76
N ASN A 206 23.62 -39.61 5.42
CA ASN A 206 22.84 -40.82 5.65
C ASN A 206 21.92 -40.76 6.89
N SER A 207 21.90 -39.64 7.62
CA SER A 207 21.04 -39.49 8.81
C SER A 207 19.57 -39.32 8.43
N ASP A 208 18.67 -39.73 9.32
CA ASP A 208 17.22 -39.57 9.14
C ASP A 208 16.85 -38.11 8.85
N ILE A 209 17.46 -37.17 9.57
CA ILE A 209 17.21 -35.72 9.41
C ILE A 209 17.62 -35.26 8.00
N ALA A 210 18.76 -35.72 7.49
CA ALA A 210 19.21 -35.40 6.13
C ALA A 210 18.26 -35.95 5.06
N GLN A 211 17.58 -37.06 5.32
CA GLN A 211 16.64 -37.70 4.38
C GLN A 211 15.21 -37.12 4.46
N LYS A 212 14.89 -36.30 5.48
CA LYS A 212 13.62 -35.59 5.57
C LYS A 212 13.39 -34.63 4.40
N SER A 213 12.14 -34.55 3.96
CA SER A 213 11.68 -33.51 3.04
C SER A 213 11.74 -32.13 3.70
N THR A 214 11.79 -31.07 2.88
CA THR A 214 11.77 -29.69 3.41
C THR A 214 10.46 -29.36 4.15
N SER A 215 9.35 -30.00 3.79
CA SER A 215 8.07 -29.85 4.49
C SER A 215 8.09 -30.49 5.88
N GLU A 216 8.63 -31.70 6.01
CA GLU A 216 8.82 -32.35 7.31
C GLU A 216 9.78 -31.56 8.20
N ILE A 217 10.91 -31.09 7.64
CA ILE A 217 11.83 -30.23 8.38
C ILE A 217 11.11 -28.98 8.86
N LYS A 218 10.38 -28.28 7.98
CA LYS A 218 9.64 -27.07 8.33
C LYS A 218 8.62 -27.30 9.45
N GLY A 219 7.90 -28.43 9.43
CA GLY A 219 6.92 -28.79 10.45
C GLY A 219 7.54 -29.17 11.80
N ALA A 220 8.79 -29.61 11.82
CA ALA A 220 9.52 -30.00 13.03
C ALA A 220 10.32 -28.85 13.67
N VAL A 221 10.41 -27.68 13.03
CA VAL A 221 11.12 -26.52 13.60
C VAL A 221 10.33 -25.97 14.77
N VAL A 222 11.01 -25.83 15.90
CA VAL A 222 10.51 -25.11 17.07
C VAL A 222 11.23 -23.76 17.15
N ILE A 223 10.47 -22.70 17.35
CA ILE A 223 10.97 -21.33 17.48
C ILE A 223 10.55 -20.84 18.87
N SER A 224 11.47 -20.24 19.60
CA SER A 224 11.16 -19.55 20.86
C SER A 224 11.93 -18.24 20.94
N LYS A 225 11.46 -17.35 21.82
CA LYS A 225 12.14 -16.11 22.16
C LYS A 225 12.93 -16.27 23.46
#